data_AF-A0AAC9W1N7-F1
#
_entry.id   AF-A0AAC9W1N7-F1
#
_cell.length_a   1.000
_cell.length_b   1.000
_cell.length_c   1.000
_cell.angle_alpha   90.00
_cell.angle_beta   90.00
_cell.angle_gamma   90.00
#
_symmetry.space_group_name_H-M   'P 1'
#
loop_
_entity.id
_entity.type
_entity.pdbx_description
1 polymer ?
#
loop_
_entity_poly.entity_id
_entity_poly.type
_entity_poly.pdbx_seq_one_letter_code
_entity_poly.pdbx_strand_id
1 'polypeptide(L)'
;MRKIELMHYLFGTKTGFCKDCEHFYRKQYSVTYRKCEVYGDSSGEGTDWKATYMACGLYPDVPYKGREVVELVKRGKAKELESPLEGQIKMEV
;
A
#
# COMPACT_ATOMS: atom_id res chain seq x y z
N MET A 1 7.40 5.64 -5.73
CA MET A 1 7.25 4.21 -6.04
C MET A 1 5.77 3.83 -6.02
N ARG A 2 5.28 3.08 -7.01
CA ARG A 2 3.88 2.59 -7.05
C ARG A 2 3.71 1.40 -6.09
N LYS A 3 2.47 1.13 -5.69
CA LYS A 3 2.11 0.05 -4.75
C LYS A 3 2.65 -1.33 -5.13
N ILE A 4 2.48 -1.74 -6.38
CA ILE A 4 2.93 -3.05 -6.84
C ILE A 4 4.45 -3.14 -6.93
N GLU A 5 5.11 -2.05 -7.31
CA GLU A 5 6.58 -1.98 -7.34
C GLU A 5 7.15 -2.15 -5.93
N LEU A 6 6.50 -1.58 -4.92
CA LEU A 6 6.89 -1.78 -3.51
C LEU A 6 6.76 -3.25 -3.09
N MET A 7 5.68 -3.92 -3.49
CA MET A 7 5.52 -5.35 -3.22
C MET A 7 6.59 -6.19 -3.91
N HIS A 8 6.93 -5.87 -5.16
CA HIS A 8 7.99 -6.53 -5.91
C HIS A 8 9.37 -6.25 -5.33
N TYR A 9 9.59 -5.05 -4.80
CA TYR A 9 10.82 -4.70 -4.11
C TYR A 9 10.99 -5.48 -2.79
N LEU A 10 9.93 -5.60 -2.00
CA LEU A 10 9.98 -6.25 -0.69
C LEU A 10 9.99 -7.78 -0.76
N PHE A 11 9.25 -8.36 -1.70
CA PHE A 11 9.01 -9.80 -1.75
C PHE A 11 9.47 -10.45 -3.05
N GLY A 12 10.02 -9.69 -3.99
CA GLY A 12 10.30 -10.19 -5.34
C GLY A 12 9.04 -10.36 -6.19
N THR A 13 9.24 -10.90 -7.39
CA THR A 13 8.18 -11.21 -8.36
C THR A 13 7.97 -12.72 -8.46
N LYS A 14 6.75 -13.14 -8.82
CA LYS A 14 6.42 -14.54 -9.09
C LYS A 14 5.48 -14.64 -10.28
N THR A 15 5.58 -15.73 -11.03
CA THR A 15 4.70 -15.99 -12.18
C THR A 15 3.27 -16.23 -11.68
N GLY A 16 2.33 -15.44 -12.19
CA GLY A 16 0.93 -15.47 -11.79
C GLY A 16 0.35 -14.06 -11.66
N PHE A 17 -0.94 -13.99 -11.36
CA PHE A 17 -1.64 -12.73 -11.15
C PHE A 17 -2.18 -12.67 -9.71
N CYS A 18 -2.19 -11.46 -9.14
CA CYS A 18 -2.67 -11.28 -7.77
C CYS A 18 -4.12 -11.74 -7.58
N LYS A 19 -4.98 -11.72 -8.62
CA LYS A 19 -6.36 -12.20 -8.53
C LYS A 19 -6.49 -13.68 -8.11
N ASP A 20 -5.44 -14.47 -8.34
CA ASP A 20 -5.38 -15.91 -8.09
C ASP A 20 -4.60 -16.21 -6.78
N CYS A 21 -4.26 -15.18 -6.00
CA CYS A 21 -3.53 -15.27 -4.74
C CYS A 21 -4.50 -15.41 -3.55
N GLU A 22 -4.15 -16.18 -2.53
CA GLU A 22 -4.96 -16.29 -1.29
C GLU A 22 -5.08 -14.96 -0.55
N HIS A 23 -4.06 -14.11 -0.69
CA HIS A 23 -4.04 -12.78 -0.09
C HIS A 23 -4.96 -11.75 -0.76
N PHE A 24 -5.55 -12.10 -1.90
CA PHE A 24 -6.41 -11.20 -2.65
C PHE A 24 -7.87 -11.41 -2.29
N TYR A 25 -8.54 -10.33 -1.89
CA TYR A 25 -9.95 -10.40 -1.53
C TYR A 25 -10.73 -9.21 -2.09
N ARG A 26 -12.05 -9.34 -2.09
CA ARG A 26 -12.98 -8.30 -2.54
C ARG A 26 -13.84 -7.84 -1.37
N LYS A 27 -14.02 -6.53 -1.20
CA LYS A 27 -14.97 -5.94 -0.24
C LYS A 27 -16.09 -5.28 -1.03
N GLN A 28 -17.33 -5.65 -0.74
CA GLN A 28 -18.52 -5.12 -1.40
C GLN A 28 -19.21 -4.09 -0.48
N TYR A 29 -19.35 -2.87 -1.00
CA TYR A 29 -20.20 -1.82 -0.43
C TYR A 29 -21.14 -1.32 -1.54
N SER A 30 -21.31 0.00 -1.69
CA SER A 30 -21.94 0.58 -2.88
C SER A 30 -21.13 0.30 -4.17
N VAL A 31 -19.81 0.11 -4.03
CA VAL A 31 -18.92 -0.36 -5.09
C VAL A 31 -18.08 -1.54 -4.60
N THR A 32 -17.55 -2.33 -5.53
CA THR A 32 -16.66 -3.46 -5.22
C THR A 32 -15.21 -3.01 -5.23
N TYR A 33 -14.58 -3.07 -4.07
CA TYR A 33 -13.14 -2.82 -3.92
C TYR A 33 -12.38 -4.13 -3.95
N ARG A 34 -11.19 -4.09 -4.55
CA ARG A 34 -10.25 -5.21 -4.60
C ARG A 34 -9.10 -4.88 -3.68
N LYS A 35 -8.64 -5.83 -2.87
CA LYS A 35 -7.64 -5.56 -1.82
C LYS A 35 -6.65 -6.72 -1.72
N CYS A 36 -5.50 -6.44 -1.12
CA CYS A 36 -4.49 -7.41 -0.77
C CYS A 36 -4.20 -7.28 0.73
N GLU A 37 -4.33 -8.36 1.50
CA GLU A 37 -4.13 -8.33 2.96
C GLU A 37 -2.71 -7.90 3.35
N VAL A 38 -1.70 -8.31 2.56
CA VAL A 38 -0.29 -8.00 2.82
C VAL A 38 0.00 -6.53 2.54
N TYR A 39 -0.54 -6.00 1.42
CA TYR A 39 -0.37 -4.59 1.13
C TYR A 39 -1.11 -3.73 2.16
N GLY A 40 -2.29 -4.19 2.54
CA GLY A 40 -3.15 -3.57 3.53
C GLY A 40 -4.35 -2.85 2.94
N ASP A 41 -5.29 -2.55 3.83
CA ASP A 41 -6.57 -1.92 3.50
C ASP A 41 -6.74 -0.58 4.22
N SER A 42 -7.00 0.46 3.43
CA SER A 42 -7.46 1.75 3.92
C SER A 42 -8.89 1.98 3.45
N SER A 43 -9.65 2.81 4.19
CA SER A 43 -11.03 3.21 3.87
C SER A 43 -11.20 4.07 2.60
N GLY A 44 -10.27 3.99 1.65
CA GLY A 44 -10.26 4.77 0.42
C GLY A 44 -9.61 4.03 -0.74
N GLU A 45 -9.79 4.56 -1.95
CA GLU A 45 -9.34 3.97 -3.23
C GLU A 45 -7.81 3.81 -3.35
N GLY A 46 -7.04 4.50 -2.50
CA GLY A 46 -5.57 4.43 -2.50
C GLY A 46 -5.00 3.02 -2.29
N THR A 47 -5.76 2.13 -1.64
CA THR A 47 -5.39 0.71 -1.43
C THR A 47 -6.13 -0.25 -2.36
N ASP A 48 -6.95 0.23 -3.32
CA ASP A 48 -7.59 -0.66 -4.30
C ASP A 48 -6.53 -1.43 -5.11
N TRP A 49 -6.70 -2.72 -5.29
CA TRP A 49 -5.69 -3.61 -5.85
C TRP A 49 -6.08 -4.08 -7.24
N LYS A 50 -5.17 -3.94 -8.22
CA LYS A 50 -5.47 -4.44 -9.55
C LYS A 50 -5.32 -5.95 -9.58
N ALA A 51 -6.40 -6.62 -9.96
CA ALA A 51 -6.47 -8.06 -10.18
C ALA A 51 -5.39 -8.58 -11.16
N THR A 52 -5.02 -7.76 -12.15
CA THR A 52 -4.05 -8.09 -13.20
C THR A 52 -2.60 -7.77 -12.84
N TYR A 53 -2.30 -7.34 -11.62
CA TYR A 53 -0.92 -7.19 -11.20
C TYR A 53 -0.20 -8.53 -11.20
N MET A 54 1.02 -8.55 -11.76
CA MET A 54 1.94 -9.68 -11.62
C MET A 54 2.17 -9.96 -10.13
N ALA A 55 2.08 -11.22 -9.75
CA ALA A 55 2.21 -11.65 -8.38
C ALA A 55 3.56 -11.27 -7.76
N CYS A 56 3.55 -10.99 -6.45
CA CYS A 56 4.76 -10.87 -5.65
C CYS A 56 5.21 -12.26 -5.15
N GLY A 57 6.38 -12.34 -4.51
CA GLY A 57 6.93 -13.62 -4.02
C GLY A 57 6.09 -14.35 -2.98
N LEU A 58 5.05 -13.72 -2.42
CA LEU A 58 4.13 -14.36 -1.49
C LEU A 58 3.04 -15.21 -2.17
N TYR A 59 2.93 -15.14 -3.49
CA TYR A 59 1.97 -15.96 -4.23
C TYR A 59 2.31 -17.45 -4.18
N PRO A 60 1.34 -18.36 -4.28
CA PRO A 60 -0.10 -18.10 -4.10
C PRO A 60 -0.52 -18.02 -2.64
N ASP A 61 0.21 -18.67 -1.74
CA ASP A 61 -0.22 -19.06 -0.39
C ASP A 61 0.85 -18.83 0.70
N VAL A 62 1.93 -18.09 0.40
CA VAL A 62 3.02 -17.92 1.38
C VAL A 62 2.56 -17.01 2.52
N PRO A 63 2.44 -17.52 3.76
CA PRO A 63 1.83 -16.77 4.85
C PRO A 63 2.67 -15.54 5.22
N TYR A 64 1.99 -14.44 5.52
CA TYR A 64 2.60 -13.19 5.95
C TYR A 64 2.05 -12.75 7.30
N LYS A 65 2.93 -12.61 8.30
CA LYS A 65 2.59 -12.18 9.68
C LYS A 65 3.13 -10.80 10.03
N GLY A 66 3.58 -10.04 9.04
CA GLY A 66 4.13 -8.71 9.23
C GLY A 66 3.04 -7.63 9.31
N ARG A 67 3.49 -6.39 9.49
CA ARG A 67 2.62 -5.21 9.38
C ARG A 67 2.20 -4.96 7.93
N GLU A 68 1.07 -4.30 7.73
CA GLU A 68 0.60 -3.93 6.40
C GLU A 68 1.61 -3.00 5.68
N VAL A 69 1.94 -3.32 4.43
CA VAL A 69 2.97 -2.58 3.67
C VAL A 69 2.58 -1.11 3.44
N VAL A 70 1.28 -0.80 3.35
CA VAL A 70 0.78 0.58 3.20
C VAL A 70 1.22 1.48 4.36
N GLU A 71 1.44 0.94 5.56
CA GLU A 71 1.92 1.71 6.71
C GLU A 71 3.36 2.21 6.53
N LEU A 72 4.19 1.47 5.76
CA LEU A 72 5.56 1.89 5.42
C LEU A 72 5.57 3.20 4.66
N VAL A 73 4.62 3.34 3.73
CA VAL A 73 4.49 4.51 2.85
C VAL A 73 3.92 5.71 3.61
N LYS A 74 2.97 5.48 4.51
CA LYS A 74 2.38 6.54 5.34
C LYS A 74 3.43 7.20 6.24
N ARG A 75 4.31 6.41 6.87
CA ARG A 75 5.37 6.94 7.74
C ARG A 75 6.44 7.73 7.00
N GLY A 76 6.69 7.39 5.72
CA GLY A 76 7.56 8.19 4.85
C GLY A 76 7.01 9.62 4.63
N LYS A 77 5.70 9.77 4.47
CA LYS A 77 5.05 11.08 4.32
C LYS A 77 5.00 11.90 5.60
N ALA A 78 4.87 11.26 6.76
CA ALA A 78 4.82 11.97 8.05
C ALA A 78 6.13 12.72 8.38
N LYS A 79 7.27 12.28 7.84
CA LYS A 79 8.56 12.97 8.01
C LYS A 79 8.77 14.19 7.10
N GLU A 80 7.88 14.43 6.13
CA GLU A 80 8.00 15.59 5.21
C GLU A 80 7.07 16.75 5.60
N LEU A 81 6.40 16.68 6.75
CA LEU A 81 5.52 17.74 7.27
C LEU A 81 6.03 18.39 8.56
N GLU A 82 7.34 18.42 8.73
CA GLU A 82 8.04 19.27 9.70
C GLU A 82 9.12 20.11 9.03
N SER A 83 8.87 20.57 7.80
CA SER A 83 9.54 21.78 7.34
C SER A 83 8.84 22.96 8.03
N PRO A 84 9.53 23.75 8.88
CA PRO A 84 8.97 24.99 9.40
C PRO A 84 8.45 25.82 8.21
N LEU A 85 7.21 26.30 8.29
CA LEU A 85 6.71 27.27 7.32
C LEU A 85 7.62 28.51 7.39
N GLU A 86 8.53 28.65 6.42
CA GLU A 86 9.30 29.87 6.25
C GLU A 86 8.31 31.02 5.97
N GLY A 87 8.19 31.94 6.93
CA GLY A 87 7.29 33.08 6.80
C GLY A 87 6.59 33.56 8.07
N GLN A 88 6.99 33.12 9.28
CA GLN A 88 6.55 33.79 10.49
C GLN A 88 7.22 35.17 10.59
N ILE A 89 6.50 36.20 10.12
CA ILE A 89 6.85 37.60 10.35
C ILE A 89 6.97 37.78 11.87
N LYS A 90 8.17 38.12 12.34
CA LYS A 90 8.35 38.63 13.70
C LYS A 90 7.68 39.99 13.76
N MET A 91 6.61 40.11 14.55
CA MET A 91 6.06 41.40 14.93
C MET A 91 6.95 41.93 16.06
N GLU A 92 7.81 42.90 15.75
CA GLU A 92 8.55 43.66 16.75
C GLU A 92 7.60 44.74 17.29
N VAL A 93 7.40 44.77 18.62
CA VAL A 93 6.71 45.83 19.36
C VAL A 93 7.69 46.94 19.68
#